data_AF-A0A1B9NZS9-F1
#
_entry.id   AF-A0A1B9NZS9-F1
#
_cell.length_a   1.000
_cell.length_b   1.000
_cell.length_c   1.000
_cell.angle_alpha   90.00
_cell.angle_beta   90.00
_cell.angle_gamma   90.00
#
_symmetry.space_group_name_H-M   'P 1'
#
loop_
_entity.id
_entity.type
_entity.pdbx_description
1 polymer ?
#
loop_
_entity_poly.entity_id
_entity_poly.type
_entity_poly.pdbx_seq_one_letter_code
_entity_poly.pdbx_strand_id
1 'polypeptide(L)' 'MDKKSKSDGRIEYQILKPFRLAKRWVLLNEKTIRLHPRQASFLLLNGKIGKPVTQPTKAEVK' A
#
# COMPACT_ATOMS: atom_id res chain seq x y z
N MET A 1 28.31 -3.22 0.21
CA MET A 1 27.17 -3.88 -0.49
C MET A 1 25.97 -2.97 -0.43
N ASP A 2 25.87 -2.16 -1.46
CA ASP A 2 24.90 -1.08 -1.66
C ASP A 2 23.49 -1.65 -1.75
N LYS A 3 22.67 -1.40 -0.72
CA LYS A 3 21.21 -1.59 -0.80
C LYS A 3 20.65 -0.52 -1.73
N LYS A 4 20.79 -0.75 -3.04
CA LYS A 4 20.07 -0.02 -4.08
C LYS A 4 18.58 -0.21 -3.79
N SER A 5 17.97 0.78 -3.16
CA SER A 5 16.53 0.93 -3.05
C SER A 5 15.95 0.92 -4.46
N LYS A 6 15.65 -0.28 -4.98
CA LYS A 6 14.74 -0.42 -6.11
C LYS A 6 13.45 0.23 -5.64
N SER A 7 13.02 1.25 -6.36
CA SER A 7 11.64 1.72 -6.35
C SER A 7 10.76 0.53 -6.79
N ASP A 8 10.54 -0.41 -5.89
CA ASP A 8 9.60 -1.53 -6.03
C ASP A 8 8.29 -0.84 -6.40
N GLY A 9 7.77 -1.06 -7.62
CA GLY A 9 6.68 -0.30 -8.25
C GLY A 9 5.32 -0.44 -7.55
N ARG A 10 5.34 -0.50 -6.22
CA ARG A 10 4.25 -0.49 -5.27
C ARG A 10 3.92 0.94 -4.93
N ILE A 11 2.64 1.24 -5.12
CA ILE A 11 2.04 2.51 -4.76
C ILE A 11 1.40 2.33 -3.39
N GLU A 12 1.40 3.38 -2.59
CA GLU A 12 0.75 3.37 -1.29
C GLU A 12 -0.73 3.71 -1.43
N TYR A 13 -1.60 2.91 -0.84
CA TYR A 13 -3.04 3.08 -0.88
C TYR A 13 -3.60 3.18 0.53
N GLN A 14 -4.61 4.03 0.73
CA GLN A 14 -5.29 4.12 2.01
C GLN A 14 -6.17 2.89 2.23
N ILE A 15 -6.14 2.30 3.42
CA ILE A 15 -7.01 1.17 3.77
C ILE A 15 -8.36 1.74 4.22
N LEU A 16 -9.44 1.35 3.55
CA LEU A 16 -10.81 1.78 3.89
C LEU A 16 -11.60 0.71 4.62
N LYS A 17 -11.34 -0.57 4.32
CA LYS A 17 -11.99 -1.73 4.94
C LYS A 17 -10.96 -2.82 5.19
N PRO A 18 -11.12 -3.67 6.23
CA PRO A 18 -10.21 -4.80 6.42
C PRO A 18 -10.38 -5.82 5.28
N PHE A 19 -9.27 -6.40 4.83
CA PHE A 19 -9.28 -7.39 3.75
C PHE A 19 -8.13 -8.39 3.86
N ARG A 20 -8.26 -9.52 3.17
CA ARG A 20 -7.20 -10.52 3.09
C ARG A 20 -6.40 -10.35 1.82
N LEU A 21 -5.08 -10.25 1.94
CA LEU A 21 -4.12 -10.16 0.85
C LEU A 21 -3.06 -11.25 1.01
N ALA A 22 -2.91 -12.12 0.01
CA ALA A 22 -1.86 -13.14 -0.01
C ALA A 22 -1.72 -13.92 1.33
N LYS A 23 -2.86 -14.33 1.90
CA LYS A 23 -3.01 -15.02 3.20
C LYS A 23 -2.85 -14.16 4.46
N ARG A 24 -2.39 -12.90 4.37
CA ARG A 24 -2.33 -11.93 5.47
C ARG A 24 -3.63 -11.13 5.59
N TRP A 25 -4.08 -10.87 6.81
CA TRP A 25 -5.14 -9.90 7.06
C TRP A 25 -4.54 -8.50 7.15
N VAL A 26 -5.12 -7.59 6.36
CA VAL A 26 -4.84 -6.15 6.37
C VAL A 26 -5.97 -5.50 7.15
N LEU A 27 -5.61 -4.84 8.24
CA LEU A 27 -6.56 -4.20 9.16
C LEU A 27 -6.49 -2.69 9.00
N LEU A 28 -7.56 -1.98 9.38
CA LEU A 28 -7.58 -0.50 9.32
C LEU A 28 -6.48 0.16 10.17
N ASN A 29 -5.95 -0.54 11.17
CA ASN A 29 -4.92 0.00 12.06
C ASN A 29 -3.62 0.36 11.32
N GLU A 30 -3.34 -0.29 10.19
CA GLU A 30 -2.15 0.02 9.38
C GLU A 30 -2.29 1.37 8.63
N LYS A 31 -3.50 1.94 8.52
CA LYS A 31 -3.87 3.18 7.81
C LYS A 31 -3.61 3.17 6.29
N THR A 32 -2.44 2.72 5.85
CA THR A 32 -2.05 2.61 4.45
C THR A 32 -1.37 1.26 4.17
N ILE A 33 -1.33 0.87 2.89
CA ILE A 33 -0.68 -0.35 2.42
C ILE A 33 0.02 -0.12 1.09
N ARG A 34 1.22 -0.66 0.93
CA ARG A 34 1.99 -0.60 -0.32
C ARG A 34 1.68 -1.81 -1.19
N LEU A 35 1.06 -1.57 -2.34
CA LEU A 35 0.59 -2.61 -3.26
C LEU A 35 1.03 -2.33 -4.68
N HIS A 36 1.28 -3.37 -5.45
CA HIS A 36 1.38 -3.19 -6.90
C HIS A 36 0.05 -2.72 -7.48
N PRO A 37 0.04 -1.86 -8.52
CA PRO A 37 -1.19 -1.43 -9.20
C PRO A 37 -2.07 -2.61 -9.60
N ARG A 38 -1.45 -3.69 -10.08
CA ARG A 38 -2.14 -4.94 -10.46
C ARG A 38 -2.86 -5.63 -9.29
N GLN A 39 -2.33 -5.53 -8.07
CA GLN A 39 -2.96 -6.05 -6.85
C GLN A 39 -4.02 -5.08 -6.33
N ALA A 40 -3.79 -3.78 -6.49
CA ALA A 40 -4.66 -2.71 -6.03
C ALA A 40 -5.94 -2.58 -6.87
N SER A 41 -5.91 -2.85 -8.18
CA SER A 41 -7.08 -2.70 -9.07
C SER A 41 -8.34 -3.35 -8.50
N PHE A 42 -8.26 -4.62 -8.11
CA PHE A 42 -9.42 -5.33 -7.56
C PHE A 42 -9.86 -4.79 -6.19
N LEU A 43 -8.90 -4.39 -5.35
CA LEU A 43 -9.20 -3.84 -4.02
C LEU A 43 -9.84 -2.45 -4.10
N LEU A 44 -9.42 -1.64 -5.07
CA LEU A 44 -9.99 -0.33 -5.37
C LEU A 44 -11.43 -0.49 -5.87
N LEU A 45 -11.66 -1.41 -6.82
CA LEU A 45 -13.00 -1.73 -7.33
C LEU A 45 -13.95 -2.24 -6.25
N ASN A 46 -13.44 -3.01 -5.28
CA ASN A 46 -14.22 -3.48 -4.13
C ASN A 46 -14.39 -2.42 -3.02
N GLY A 47 -13.81 -1.22 -3.16
CA GLY A 47 -13.82 -0.19 -2.11
C GLY A 47 -13.13 -0.61 -0.82
N LYS A 48 -12.17 -1.55 -0.90
CA LYS A 48 -11.36 -2.00 0.24
C LYS A 48 -10.19 -1.06 0.51
N ILE A 49 -9.65 -0.47 -0.56
CA ILE A 49 -8.63 0.57 -0.51
C ILE A 49 -9.13 1.82 -1.23
N GLY A 50 -8.62 2.97 -0.79
CA GLY A 50 -8.89 4.27 -1.38
C GLY A 50 -7.91 4.61 -2.50
N LYS A 51 -7.95 5.88 -2.90
CA LYS A 51 -7.04 6.42 -3.92
C LYS A 51 -5.58 6.26 -3.48
N PRO A 52 -4.64 6.16 -4.44
CA PRO A 52 -3.22 6.13 -4.12
C PRO A 52 -2.84 7.40 -3.36
N VAL A 53 -2.24 7.22 -2.19
CA VAL A 53 -1.64 8.29 -1.43
C VAL A 53 -0.29 8.53 -2.06
N THR A 54 -0.19 9.56 -2.90
CA THR A 54 1.09 10.02 -3.45
C THR A 54 1.88 10.66 -2.31
N GLN A 55 2.42 9.85 -1.41
CA GLN A 55 3.37 10.34 -0.42
C GLN A 55 4.69 10.62 -1.16
N PRO A 56 5.19 11.86 -1.18
CA PRO A 56 6.58 12.08 -1.48
C PRO A 56 7.37 11.29 -0.44
N THR A 57 8.31 10.48 -0.91
CA THR A 57 9.23 9.71 -0.07
C THR A 57 9.78 10.53 1.10
N LYS A 58 9.33 10.24 2.31
CA LYS A 58 9.98 10.57 3.60
C LYS A 58 9.33 9.64 4.63
N ALA A 59 9.96 8.64 5.24
CA ALA A 59 11.31 8.63 5.81
C ALA A 59 11.62 9.98 6.50
N GLU A 60 10.73 10.45 7.36
CA GLU A 60 11.08 11.46 8.35
C GLU A 60 11.07 10.81 9.72
N VAL A 61 12.23 10.23 10.05
CA VAL A 61 12.70 10.14 11.43
C VAL A 61 13.30 11.50 11.72
N LYS A 62 12.73 12.24 12.66
CA LYS A 62 13.50 13.11 13.53
C LYS A 62 12.83 13.26 14.88
#